data_AF-A0A858T0S5-F1
#
_entry.id   AF-A0A858T0S5-F1
#
_cell.length_a   1.000
_cell.length_b   1.000
_cell.length_c   1.000
_cell.angle_alpha   90.00
_cell.angle_beta   90.00
_cell.angle_gamma   90.00
#
_symmetry.space_group_name_H-M   'P 1'
#
loop_
_entity.id
_entity.type
_entity.pdbx_description
1 polymer ?
#
loop_
_entity_poly.entity_id
_entity_poly.type
_entity_poly.pdbx_seq_one_letter_code
_entity_poly.pdbx_strand_id
1 'polypeptide(L)'
;MKKARPKINLNKLREIGWSHWDPIGLNDRIEGWKDEPFEDEYDTYLVKAARMLRNQRSMDDVVEYLFFVETEYMGLGVGPNEAYIRERLARVVQAIADEPFI
;
A
#
# COMPACT_ATOMS: atom_id res chain seq x y z
N MET A 1 -4.04 28.21 16.97
CA MET A 1 -2.87 27.57 16.33
C MET A 1 -3.31 26.24 15.73
N LYS A 2 -3.07 25.98 14.44
CA LYS A 2 -3.26 24.63 13.87
C LYS A 2 -2.17 23.72 14.45
N LYS A 3 -2.52 22.66 15.18
CA LYS A 3 -1.55 21.64 15.58
C LYS A 3 -0.97 21.01 14.31
N ALA A 4 0.35 20.92 14.22
CA ALA A 4 1.01 20.21 13.12
C ALA A 4 0.58 18.74 13.16
N ARG A 5 0.14 18.19 12.01
CA ARG A 5 -0.13 16.76 11.90
C ARG A 5 1.20 15.99 11.91
N PRO A 6 1.34 14.90 12.67
CA PRO A 6 2.53 14.07 12.61
C PRO A 6 2.80 13.56 11.19
N LYS A 7 4.08 13.39 10.85
CA LYS A 7 4.50 12.87 9.54
C LYS A 7 4.11 11.39 9.43
N ILE A 8 3.73 10.97 8.22
CA ILE A 8 3.59 9.54 7.89
C ILE A 8 4.98 8.89 7.99
N ASN A 9 5.06 7.70 8.59
CA ASN A 9 6.30 6.94 8.65
C ASN A 9 6.51 6.14 7.35
N LEU A 10 7.34 6.67 6.44
CA LEU A 10 7.57 6.06 5.13
C LEU A 10 8.20 4.67 5.23
N ASN A 11 9.14 4.47 6.16
CA ASN A 11 9.81 3.17 6.32
C ASN A 11 8.82 2.08 6.73
N LYS A 12 7.84 2.41 7.59
CA LYS A 12 6.76 1.47 7.97
C LYS A 12 5.84 1.16 6.80
N LEU A 13 5.52 2.16 5.98
CA LEU A 13 4.77 1.91 4.76
C LEU A 13 5.54 0.98 3.82
N ARG A 14 6.84 1.17 3.63
CA ARG A 14 7.68 0.26 2.83
C ARG A 14 7.65 -1.17 3.37
N GLU A 15 7.85 -1.35 4.68
CA GLU A 15 7.75 -2.66 5.32
C GLU A 15 6.40 -3.34 5.02
N ILE A 16 5.29 -2.60 5.12
CA ILE A 16 3.94 -3.11 4.78
C ILE A 16 3.83 -3.46 3.29
N GLY A 17 4.23 -2.54 2.40
CA GLY A 17 4.13 -2.72 0.96
C GLY A 17 4.88 -3.95 0.47
N TRP A 18 6.13 -4.08 0.89
CA TRP A 18 7.01 -5.18 0.51
C TRP A 18 6.61 -6.52 1.16
N SER A 19 5.99 -6.51 2.35
CA SER A 19 5.59 -7.75 3.05
C SER A 19 4.20 -8.26 2.68
N HIS A 20 3.28 -7.36 2.30
CA HIS A 20 1.86 -7.69 2.16
C HIS A 20 1.27 -7.38 0.79
N TRP A 21 1.90 -6.52 -0.01
CA TRP A 21 1.33 -6.08 -1.29
C TRP A 21 2.13 -6.59 -2.49
N ASP A 22 3.42 -6.26 -2.60
CA ASP A 22 4.36 -6.54 -3.72
C ASP A 22 3.73 -7.21 -4.96
N PRO A 23 2.84 -6.51 -5.69
CA PRO A 23 1.98 -7.15 -6.67
C PRO A 23 2.72 -7.59 -7.95
N ILE A 24 3.89 -6.98 -8.21
CA ILE A 24 4.76 -7.36 -9.34
C ILE A 24 5.83 -8.40 -8.94
N GLY A 25 5.85 -8.81 -7.67
CA GLY A 25 6.72 -9.88 -7.16
C GLY A 25 8.20 -9.59 -7.33
N LEU A 26 8.62 -8.36 -7.03
CA LEU A 26 10.04 -7.99 -7.10
C LEU A 26 10.82 -8.57 -5.93
N ASN A 27 10.22 -8.62 -4.73
CA ASN A 27 10.88 -9.08 -3.51
C ASN A 27 11.23 -10.57 -3.54
N ASP A 28 10.51 -11.38 -4.34
CA ASP A 28 10.82 -12.80 -4.55
C ASP A 28 11.98 -13.01 -5.55
N ARG A 29 12.30 -12.00 -6.36
CA ARG A 29 13.33 -12.08 -7.41
C ARG A 29 14.70 -11.65 -6.92
N ILE A 30 14.76 -11.01 -5.75
CA ILE A 30 15.92 -10.37 -5.14
C ILE A 30 15.97 -10.81 -3.67
N GLU A 31 17.13 -10.80 -3.01
CA GLU A 31 17.23 -11.21 -1.60
C GLU A 31 16.73 -10.14 -0.61
N GLY A 32 15.64 -9.44 -0.97
CA GLY A 32 15.07 -8.31 -0.24
C GLY A 32 15.11 -6.99 -1.02
N TRP A 33 14.22 -6.07 -0.65
CA TRP A 33 14.04 -4.76 -1.30
C TRP A 33 14.95 -3.63 -0.79
N LYS A 34 15.59 -3.83 0.36
CA LYS A 34 16.28 -2.75 1.06
C LYS A 34 17.63 -2.44 0.39
N ASP A 35 17.93 -1.15 0.25
CA ASP A 35 19.13 -0.65 -0.43
C ASP A 35 19.17 -0.95 -1.95
N GLU A 36 18.05 -1.39 -2.53
CA GLU A 36 17.89 -1.64 -3.96
C GLU A 36 17.40 -0.40 -4.72
N PRO A 37 17.71 -0.25 -6.04
CA PRO A 37 17.31 0.92 -6.82
C PRO A 37 15.81 1.18 -6.94
N PHE A 38 14.99 0.17 -6.65
CA PHE A 38 13.52 0.21 -6.72
C PHE A 38 12.88 0.14 -5.32
N GLU A 39 13.65 0.38 -4.24
CA GLU A 39 13.15 0.39 -2.86
C GLU A 39 11.87 1.25 -2.69
N ASP A 40 11.74 2.32 -3.48
CA ASP A 40 10.65 3.30 -3.46
C ASP A 40 9.51 3.01 -4.44
N GLU A 41 9.53 1.87 -5.16
CA GLU A 41 8.56 1.51 -6.19
C GLU A 41 7.10 1.69 -5.74
N TYR A 42 6.80 1.38 -4.48
CA TYR A 42 5.46 1.43 -3.92
C TYR A 42 5.14 2.68 -3.11
N ASP A 43 6.12 3.56 -2.87
CA ASP A 43 6.02 4.67 -1.92
C ASP A 43 4.84 5.59 -2.21
N THR A 44 4.68 5.99 -3.48
CA THR A 44 3.67 6.97 -3.87
C THR A 44 2.25 6.47 -3.62
N TYR A 45 2.00 5.17 -3.86
CA TYR A 45 0.70 4.56 -3.66
C TYR A 45 0.38 4.37 -2.17
N LEU A 46 1.35 3.87 -1.40
CA LEU A 46 1.19 3.64 0.03
C LEU A 46 1.01 4.96 0.79
N VAL A 47 1.77 6.00 0.42
CA VAL A 47 1.60 7.35 0.98
C VAL A 47 0.22 7.91 0.65
N LYS A 48 -0.31 7.66 -0.55
CA LYS A 48 -1.66 8.08 -0.91
C LYS A 48 -2.73 7.31 -0.13
N ALA A 49 -2.60 5.99 0.03
CA ALA A 49 -3.48 5.16 0.85
C ALA A 49 -3.51 5.65 2.32
N ALA A 50 -2.33 5.87 2.91
CA ALA A 50 -2.19 6.44 4.25
C ALA A 50 -2.84 7.82 4.39
N ARG A 51 -2.70 8.70 3.38
CA ARG A 51 -3.37 10.01 3.35
C ARG A 51 -4.89 9.90 3.23
N MET A 52 -5.40 8.92 2.50
CA MET A 52 -6.84 8.67 2.40
C MET A 52 -7.42 8.28 3.77
N LEU A 53 -6.79 7.33 4.46
CA LEU A 53 -7.19 6.92 5.81
C LEU A 53 -7.15 8.10 6.81
N ARG A 54 -6.05 8.88 6.79
CA ARG A 54 -5.90 10.09 7.63
C ARG A 54 -6.94 11.17 7.36
N ASN A 55 -7.51 11.17 6.17
CA ASN A 55 -8.59 12.06 5.77
C ASN A 55 -9.98 11.40 5.90
N GLN A 56 -10.08 10.35 6.73
CA GLN A 56 -11.33 9.68 7.10
C GLN A 56 -12.07 9.04 5.92
N ARG A 57 -11.35 8.66 4.87
CA ARG A 57 -11.89 7.76 3.84
C ARG A 57 -12.10 6.37 4.47
N SER A 58 -13.12 5.65 4.01
CA SER A 58 -13.37 4.28 4.48
C SER A 58 -12.22 3.36 4.06
N MET A 59 -12.04 2.24 4.77
CA MET A 59 -11.08 1.22 4.35
C MET A 59 -11.43 0.67 2.96
N ASP A 60 -12.72 0.48 2.67
CA ASP A 60 -13.20 0.03 1.35
C ASP A 60 -12.76 0.98 0.23
N ASP A 61 -12.87 2.30 0.43
CA ASP A 61 -12.40 3.30 -0.55
C ASP A 61 -10.90 3.17 -0.84
N VAL A 62 -10.11 2.79 0.17
CA VAL A 62 -8.65 2.63 0.05
C VAL A 62 -8.33 1.28 -0.60
N VAL A 63 -9.11 0.23 -0.32
CA VAL A 63 -9.04 -1.06 -1.02
C VAL A 63 -9.34 -0.87 -2.50
N GLU A 64 -10.41 -0.16 -2.87
CA GLU A 64 -10.70 0.16 -4.28
C GLU A 64 -9.57 0.93 -4.95
N TYR A 65 -8.95 1.87 -4.22
CA TYR A 65 -7.81 2.62 -4.74
C TYR A 65 -6.61 1.71 -5.03
N LEU A 66 -6.20 0.85 -4.10
CA LEU A 66 -5.09 -0.07 -4.32
C LEU A 66 -5.42 -1.14 -5.35
N PHE A 67 -6.68 -1.56 -5.42
CA PHE A 67 -7.18 -2.50 -6.43
C PHE A 67 -7.02 -1.90 -7.82
N PHE A 68 -7.50 -0.67 -8.03
CA PHE A 68 -7.28 0.06 -9.29
C PHE A 68 -5.80 0.23 -9.63
N VAL A 69 -4.95 0.56 -8.64
CA VAL A 69 -3.51 0.69 -8.89
C VAL A 69 -2.93 -0.63 -9.41
N GLU A 70 -3.26 -1.73 -8.76
CA GLU A 70 -2.74 -3.04 -9.11
C GLU A 70 -3.27 -3.55 -10.46
N THR A 71 -4.58 -3.49 -10.68
CA THR A 71 -5.21 -4.18 -11.81
C THR A 71 -5.18 -3.34 -13.07
N GLU A 72 -5.42 -2.03 -12.94
CA GLU A 72 -5.54 -1.10 -14.08
C GLU A 72 -4.25 -0.32 -14.31
N TYR A 73 -3.71 0.34 -13.27
CA TYR A 73 -2.56 1.22 -13.43
C TYR A 73 -1.26 0.44 -13.71
N MET A 74 -1.03 -0.64 -12.97
CA MET A 74 0.09 -1.58 -13.21
C MET A 74 -0.24 -2.61 -14.31
N GLY A 75 -1.51 -2.70 -14.73
CA GLY A 75 -1.94 -3.57 -15.82
C GLY A 75 -1.91 -5.06 -15.52
N LEU A 76 -2.00 -5.46 -14.25
CA LEU A 76 -1.93 -6.87 -13.84
C LEU A 76 -3.24 -7.62 -14.07
N GLY A 77 -4.34 -6.89 -14.32
CA GLY A 77 -5.66 -7.46 -14.54
C GLY A 77 -6.25 -8.14 -13.29
N VAL A 78 -7.50 -8.55 -13.41
CA VAL A 78 -8.28 -9.08 -12.27
C VAL A 78 -8.38 -10.62 -12.31
N GLY A 79 -8.47 -11.20 -13.52
CA GLY A 79 -8.60 -12.64 -13.73
C GLY A 79 -9.68 -13.31 -12.85
N PRO A 80 -9.60 -14.62 -12.60
CA PRO A 80 -10.47 -15.31 -11.63
C PRO A 80 -10.15 -14.99 -10.16
N ASN A 81 -9.18 -14.10 -9.91
CA ASN A 81 -8.57 -13.89 -8.59
C ASN A 81 -9.06 -12.63 -7.88
N GLU A 82 -10.11 -11.95 -8.37
CA GLU A 82 -10.60 -10.68 -7.81
C GLU A 82 -10.76 -10.72 -6.29
N ALA A 83 -11.47 -11.72 -5.78
CA ALA A 83 -11.74 -11.86 -4.36
C ALA A 83 -10.45 -11.99 -3.53
N TYR A 84 -9.48 -12.75 -4.04
CA TYR A 84 -8.18 -12.92 -3.40
C TYR A 84 -7.38 -11.61 -3.38
N ILE A 85 -7.36 -10.87 -4.49
CA ILE A 85 -6.71 -9.55 -4.57
C ILE A 85 -7.32 -8.62 -3.54
N ARG A 86 -8.65 -8.50 -3.51
CA ARG A 86 -9.37 -7.63 -2.57
C ARG A 86 -9.13 -8.02 -1.12
N GLU A 87 -9.10 -9.31 -0.79
CA GLU A 87 -8.80 -9.79 0.55
C GLU A 87 -7.35 -9.45 0.97
N ARG A 88 -6.37 -9.61 0.07
CA ARG A 88 -4.98 -9.20 0.32
C ARG A 88 -4.89 -7.68 0.54
N LEU A 89 -5.54 -6.90 -0.31
CA LEU A 89 -5.56 -5.44 -0.19
C LEU A 89 -6.22 -4.98 1.10
N ALA A 90 -7.28 -5.65 1.56
CA ALA A 90 -7.89 -5.36 2.85
C ALA A 90 -6.89 -5.54 4.01
N ARG A 91 -6.03 -6.57 3.96
CA ARG A 91 -4.93 -6.74 4.94
C ARG A 91 -3.89 -5.62 4.85
N VAL A 92 -3.52 -5.19 3.64
CA VAL A 92 -2.60 -4.06 3.43
C VAL A 92 -3.19 -2.79 4.04
N VAL A 93 -4.46 -2.49 3.75
CA VAL A 93 -5.14 -1.31 4.27
C VAL A 93 -5.28 -1.35 5.79
N GLN A 94 -5.60 -2.51 6.37
CA GLN A 94 -5.62 -2.70 7.82
C GLN A 94 -4.24 -2.43 8.44
N ALA A 95 -3.18 -2.99 7.87
CA ALA A 95 -1.82 -2.78 8.35
C ALA A 95 -1.42 -1.29 8.29
N ILE A 96 -1.82 -0.56 7.26
CA ILE A 96 -1.61 0.91 7.20
C ILE A 96 -2.46 1.60 8.28
N ALA A 97 -3.71 1.21 8.47
CA ALA A 97 -4.60 1.83 9.46
C ALA A 97 -4.11 1.65 10.91
N ASP A 98 -3.41 0.57 11.19
CA ASP A 98 -2.83 0.27 12.51
C ASP A 98 -1.55 1.07 12.80
N GLU A 99 -0.95 1.71 11.79
CA GLU A 99 0.25 2.52 11.98
C GLU A 99 -0.04 3.80 12.76
N PRO A 100 0.84 4.18 13.72
CA PRO A 100 0.68 5.42 14.45
C PRO A 100 0.55 6.62 13.53
N PHE A 101 -0.39 7.49 13.87
CA PHE A 101 -0.66 8.76 13.18
C PHE A 101 -1.25 8.64 11.77
N ILE A 102 -1.71 7.47 11.37
CA ILE A 102 -2.75 7.35 10.33
C ILE A 102 -4.08 7.83 10.92
#